data_AF-A0A2P8FFH8-F1
#
_entry.id   AF-A0A2P8FFH8-F1
#
_cell.length_a   1.000
_cell.length_b   1.000
_cell.length_c   1.000
_cell.angle_alpha   90.00
_cell.angle_beta   90.00
_cell.angle_gamma   90.00
#
_symmetry.space_group_name_H-M   'P 1'
#
loop_
_entity.id
_entity.type
_entity.pdbx_description
1 polymer ?
#
loop_
_entity_poly.entity_id
_entity_poly.type
_entity_poly.pdbx_seq_one_letter_code
_entity_poly.pdbx_strand_id
1 'polypeptide(L)'
;MTHVERIDALTRNARSTWFGLLSALLFVGITLMGVEHIDFYGVNRATDLPLINVSVPTPLFFYAAPVLTAAIYGYFHLYLIRLWDALGEAPSRPDGYLLGNAIAPWLVTDAALHLRNRLRGDNCTTPRALEGAAMLLNILLAWGFGLFILTWLWIESMTARNLVMTLIAAISLLAAALSAYASLRVMWYRMNGDMSDSPARLFRSPHMIAAIAIAVPSALTVTYARTTEPIFGIFLAPIDLTGQDIVDPPTNWRPYDIARAEYLDTWCKRAMNTCVASEAPPVTFEAEWKTRRSTEIALLKKPS
;
A
#
# COMPACT_ATOMS: atom_id res chain seq x y z
N MET A 1 -13.37 -33.74 -21.37
CA MET A 1 -12.25 -32.79 -21.18
C MET A 1 -11.18 -33.52 -20.41
N THR A 2 -10.00 -33.70 -20.99
CA THR A 2 -8.88 -34.33 -20.30
C THR A 2 -8.44 -33.46 -19.10
N HIS A 3 -7.79 -34.05 -18.09
CA HIS A 3 -7.26 -33.26 -16.96
C HIS A 3 -6.33 -32.14 -17.44
N VAL A 4 -5.55 -32.40 -18.49
CA VAL A 4 -4.61 -31.46 -19.11
C VAL A 4 -5.33 -30.27 -19.73
N GLU A 5 -6.38 -30.50 -20.52
CA GLU A 5 -7.19 -29.41 -21.11
C GLU A 5 -7.76 -28.47 -20.05
N ARG A 6 -8.21 -29.03 -18.91
CA ARG A 6 -8.70 -28.24 -17.77
C ARG A 6 -7.61 -27.38 -17.14
N ILE A 7 -6.43 -27.96 -16.92
CA ILE A 7 -5.29 -27.26 -16.33
C ILE A 7 -4.83 -26.12 -17.27
N ASP A 8 -4.77 -26.36 -18.57
CA ASP A 8 -4.35 -25.35 -19.54
C ASP A 8 -5.33 -24.18 -19.63
N ALA A 9 -6.64 -24.47 -19.59
CA ALA A 9 -7.67 -23.43 -19.56
C ALA A 9 -7.56 -22.56 -18.29
N LEU A 10 -7.36 -23.19 -17.12
CA LEU A 10 -7.18 -22.48 -15.85
C LEU A 10 -5.87 -21.67 -15.84
N THR A 11 -4.78 -22.25 -16.34
CA THR A 11 -3.46 -21.62 -16.43
C THR A 11 -3.49 -20.38 -17.32
N ARG A 12 -4.15 -20.45 -18.48
CA ARG A 12 -4.28 -19.31 -19.40
C ARG A 12 -5.00 -18.13 -18.75
N ASN A 13 -6.11 -18.40 -18.06
CA ASN A 13 -6.88 -17.38 -17.35
C ASN A 13 -6.09 -16.81 -16.17
N ALA A 14 -5.48 -17.66 -15.34
CA ALA A 14 -4.67 -17.25 -14.21
C ALA A 14 -3.47 -16.39 -14.64
N ARG A 15 -2.80 -16.75 -15.73
CA ARG A 15 -1.69 -15.98 -16.32
C ARG A 15 -2.12 -14.59 -16.77
N SER A 16 -3.27 -14.48 -17.45
CA SER A 16 -3.81 -13.17 -17.86
C SER A 16 -4.13 -12.28 -16.66
N THR A 17 -4.80 -12.85 -15.65
CA THR A 17 -5.12 -12.13 -14.41
C THR A 17 -3.86 -11.72 -13.64
N TRP A 18 -2.82 -12.56 -13.64
CA TRP A 18 -1.54 -12.27 -13.01
C TRP A 18 -0.84 -11.07 -13.65
N PHE A 19 -0.79 -11.00 -14.98
CA PHE A 19 -0.23 -9.81 -15.65
C PHE A 19 -1.06 -8.56 -15.38
N GLY A 20 -2.40 -8.67 -15.38
CA GLY A 20 -3.27 -7.56 -15.00
C GLY A 20 -3.00 -7.07 -13.57
N LEU A 21 -2.84 -8.00 -12.63
CA LEU A 21 -2.46 -7.69 -11.24
C LEU A 21 -1.09 -7.02 -11.16
N LEU A 22 -0.05 -7.55 -11.82
CA LEU A 22 1.28 -6.94 -11.81
C LEU A 22 1.27 -5.51 -12.36
N SER A 23 0.55 -5.28 -13.46
CA SER A 23 0.39 -3.93 -14.02
C SER A 23 -0.30 -2.99 -13.05
N ALA A 24 -1.38 -3.44 -12.39
CA ALA A 24 -2.10 -2.64 -11.39
C ALA A 24 -1.21 -2.33 -10.17
N LEU A 25 -0.46 -3.32 -9.66
CA LEU A 25 0.45 -3.14 -8.53
C LEU A 25 1.60 -2.20 -8.84
N LEU A 26 2.19 -2.30 -10.04
CA LEU A 26 3.23 -1.38 -10.50
C LEU A 26 2.68 0.04 -10.64
N PHE A 27 1.50 0.19 -11.23
CA PHE A 27 0.84 1.50 -11.36
C PHE A 27 0.58 2.14 -9.99
N VAL A 28 0.00 1.39 -9.04
CA VAL A 28 -0.25 1.87 -7.68
C VAL A 28 1.06 2.19 -6.97
N GLY A 29 2.09 1.33 -7.11
CA GLY A 29 3.40 1.54 -6.50
C GLY A 29 4.10 2.80 -7.00
N ILE A 30 4.12 3.05 -8.32
CA ILE A 30 4.69 4.28 -8.90
C ILE A 30 3.89 5.50 -8.44
N THR A 31 2.55 5.40 -8.40
CA THR A 31 1.70 6.51 -7.93
C THR A 31 2.00 6.83 -6.46
N LEU A 32 2.14 5.83 -5.60
CA LEU A 32 2.52 6.02 -4.19
C LEU A 32 3.87 6.71 -4.02
N MET A 33 4.86 6.40 -4.87
CA MET A 33 6.17 7.07 -4.81
C MET A 33 6.10 8.57 -5.10
N GLY A 34 5.06 9.03 -5.80
CA GLY A 34 4.85 10.44 -6.13
C GLY A 34 3.92 11.19 -5.18
N VAL A 35 3.32 10.52 -4.18
CA VAL A 35 2.43 11.18 -3.22
C VAL A 35 3.27 11.89 -2.16
N GLU A 36 3.01 13.16 -1.95
CA GLU A 36 3.58 13.93 -0.85
C GLU A 36 2.54 14.09 0.27
N HIS A 37 2.98 14.18 1.53
CA HIS A 37 2.03 14.31 2.63
C HIS A 37 1.18 15.60 2.54
N ILE A 38 1.72 16.66 1.92
CA ILE A 38 0.97 17.90 1.72
C ILE A 38 -0.24 17.72 0.78
N ASP A 39 -0.22 16.70 -0.09
CA ASP A 39 -1.31 16.44 -1.04
C ASP A 39 -2.62 16.05 -0.34
N PHE A 40 -2.56 15.59 0.91
CA PHE A 40 -3.75 15.31 1.71
C PHE A 40 -4.40 16.57 2.31
N TYR A 41 -3.67 17.68 2.36
CA TYR A 41 -4.08 18.90 3.07
C TYR A 41 -4.34 20.09 2.15
N GLY A 42 -3.82 20.07 0.91
CA GLY A 42 -4.03 21.13 -0.07
C GLY A 42 -5.45 21.13 -0.64
N VAL A 43 -6.04 22.31 -0.79
CA VAL A 43 -7.26 22.49 -1.58
C VAL A 43 -6.83 22.38 -3.05
N ASN A 44 -7.41 21.48 -3.83
CA ASN A 44 -7.06 21.22 -5.25
C ASN A 44 -5.73 20.52 -5.54
N ARG A 45 -5.04 19.94 -4.54
CA ARG A 45 -3.91 19.05 -4.84
C ARG A 45 -4.43 17.75 -5.44
N ALA A 46 -3.78 17.32 -6.51
CA ALA A 46 -4.11 16.11 -7.24
C ALA A 46 -2.82 15.37 -7.55
N THR A 47 -2.88 14.03 -7.52
CA THR A 47 -1.74 13.20 -7.87
C THR A 47 -1.71 13.02 -9.37
N ASP A 48 -0.57 13.35 -9.98
CA ASP A 48 -0.34 13.13 -11.41
C ASP A 48 -0.10 11.64 -11.67
N LEU A 49 -0.95 11.06 -12.51
CA LEU A 49 -0.81 9.66 -12.88
C LEU A 49 0.31 9.50 -13.92
N PRO A 50 1.27 8.57 -13.72
CA PRO A 50 2.52 8.51 -14.48
C PRO A 50 2.37 8.17 -15.97
N LEU A 51 1.19 7.72 -16.41
CA LEU A 51 0.97 7.21 -17.78
C LEU A 51 -0.13 7.94 -18.55
N ILE A 52 -0.97 8.70 -17.86
CA ILE A 52 -2.13 9.37 -18.41
C ILE A 52 -2.10 10.71 -17.71
N ASN A 53 -1.77 11.80 -18.43
CA ASN A 53 -1.63 13.16 -17.90
C ASN A 53 -2.97 13.70 -17.36
N VAL A 54 -3.51 13.02 -16.36
CA VAL A 54 -4.83 13.13 -15.76
C VAL A 54 -4.57 13.15 -14.27
N SER A 55 -4.82 14.30 -13.68
CA SER A 55 -4.72 14.55 -12.25
C SER A 55 -5.94 13.94 -11.55
N VAL A 56 -5.74 12.99 -10.66
CA VAL A 56 -6.82 12.43 -9.83
C VAL A 56 -6.71 12.99 -8.43
N PRO A 57 -7.81 13.43 -7.79
CA PRO A 57 -7.76 13.87 -6.40
C PRO A 57 -7.15 12.78 -5.51
N THR A 58 -6.12 13.12 -4.75
CA THR A 58 -5.38 12.19 -3.88
C THR A 58 -6.32 11.38 -2.98
N PRO A 59 -7.34 11.96 -2.32
CA PRO A 59 -8.27 11.18 -1.50
C PRO A 59 -9.01 10.09 -2.30
N LEU A 60 -9.42 10.39 -3.54
CA LEU A 60 -10.14 9.42 -4.37
C LEU A 60 -9.25 8.22 -4.71
N PHE A 61 -7.97 8.45 -5.00
CA PHE A 61 -7.00 7.39 -5.21
C PHE A 61 -6.88 6.50 -3.97
N PHE A 62 -6.73 7.07 -2.77
CA PHE A 62 -6.60 6.30 -1.54
C PHE A 62 -7.89 5.60 -1.09
N TYR A 63 -9.07 6.02 -1.57
CA TYR A 63 -10.30 5.24 -1.40
C TYR A 63 -10.41 4.09 -2.41
N ALA A 64 -10.12 4.34 -3.68
CA ALA A 64 -10.37 3.38 -4.77
C ALA A 64 -9.25 2.34 -4.91
N ALA A 65 -7.98 2.77 -4.83
CA ALA A 65 -6.82 1.92 -5.10
C ALA A 65 -6.71 0.71 -4.17
N PRO A 66 -6.91 0.81 -2.83
CA PRO A 66 -6.87 -0.36 -1.96
C PRO A 66 -7.97 -1.38 -2.29
N VAL A 67 -9.19 -0.91 -2.53
CA VAL A 67 -10.35 -1.77 -2.83
C VAL A 67 -10.14 -2.50 -4.16
N LEU A 68 -9.77 -1.76 -5.22
CA LEU A 68 -9.53 -2.33 -6.53
C LEU A 68 -8.36 -3.32 -6.52
N THR A 69 -7.26 -2.95 -5.85
CA THR A 69 -6.08 -3.81 -5.72
C THR A 69 -6.44 -5.09 -4.97
N ALA A 70 -7.14 -5.00 -3.83
CA ALA A 70 -7.57 -6.17 -3.07
C ALA A 70 -8.55 -7.05 -3.86
N ALA A 71 -9.46 -6.47 -4.64
CA ALA A 71 -10.39 -7.21 -5.48
C ALA A 71 -9.68 -7.99 -6.59
N ILE A 72 -8.78 -7.36 -7.35
CA ILE A 72 -8.01 -8.02 -8.42
C ILE A 72 -7.09 -9.09 -7.81
N TYR A 73 -6.44 -8.78 -6.70
CA TYR A 73 -5.56 -9.70 -5.97
C TYR A 73 -6.33 -10.92 -5.44
N GLY A 74 -7.48 -10.71 -4.80
CA GLY A 74 -8.36 -11.78 -4.34
C GLY A 74 -8.85 -12.65 -5.50
N TYR A 75 -9.26 -12.03 -6.61
CA TYR A 75 -9.70 -12.74 -7.81
C TYR A 75 -8.60 -13.62 -8.42
N PHE A 76 -7.36 -13.12 -8.47
CA PHE A 76 -6.19 -13.91 -8.84
C PHE A 76 -6.00 -15.13 -7.92
N HIS A 77 -6.08 -14.94 -6.60
CA HIS A 77 -5.94 -16.04 -5.63
C HIS A 77 -7.06 -17.08 -5.73
N LEU A 78 -8.29 -16.68 -6.08
CA LEU A 78 -9.38 -17.63 -6.36
C LEU A 78 -9.08 -18.50 -7.60
N TYR A 79 -8.45 -17.94 -8.64
CA TYR A 79 -7.98 -18.74 -9.77
C TYR A 79 -6.88 -19.71 -9.38
N LEU A 80 -5.92 -19.26 -8.55
CA LEU A 80 -4.85 -20.11 -8.05
C LEU A 80 -5.41 -21.30 -7.26
N ILE A 81 -6.39 -21.09 -6.37
CA ILE A 81 -7.03 -22.19 -5.62
C ILE A 81 -7.58 -23.26 -6.56
N ARG A 82 -8.34 -22.85 -7.59
CA ARG A 82 -8.90 -23.79 -8.58
C ARG A 82 -7.83 -24.52 -9.38
N LEU A 83 -6.73 -23.82 -9.67
CA LEU A 83 -5.58 -24.39 -10.35
C LEU A 83 -4.85 -25.41 -9.47
N TRP A 84 -4.72 -25.15 -8.16
CA TRP A 84 -4.13 -26.07 -7.20
C TRP A 84 -4.96 -27.34 -7.00
N ASP A 85 -6.28 -27.22 -6.99
CA ASP A 85 -7.17 -28.39 -6.97
C ASP A 85 -6.92 -29.27 -8.21
N ALA A 86 -6.94 -28.66 -9.41
CA ALA A 86 -6.74 -29.40 -10.66
C ALA A 86 -5.34 -30.03 -10.77
N LEU A 87 -4.29 -29.30 -10.34
CA LEU A 87 -2.91 -29.81 -10.32
C LEU A 87 -2.70 -30.86 -9.23
N GLY A 88 -3.40 -30.77 -8.09
CA GLY A 88 -3.32 -31.75 -7.01
C GLY A 88 -3.92 -33.10 -7.40
N GLU A 89 -5.02 -33.08 -8.17
CA GLU A 89 -5.75 -34.24 -8.69
C GLU A 89 -5.03 -34.93 -9.85
N ALA A 90 -4.27 -34.20 -10.66
CA ALA A 90 -3.69 -34.75 -11.88
C ALA A 90 -2.65 -35.86 -11.62
N PRO A 91 -2.63 -36.94 -12.44
CA PRO A 91 -1.60 -37.95 -12.35
C PRO A 91 -0.22 -37.34 -12.64
N SER A 92 0.84 -37.90 -12.07
CA SER A 92 2.21 -37.42 -12.32
C SER A 92 2.66 -37.63 -13.76
N ARG A 93 2.05 -38.62 -14.44
CA ARG A 93 2.31 -38.96 -15.84
C ARG A 93 1.03 -39.15 -16.66
N PRO A 94 0.30 -38.09 -17.02
CA PRO A 94 -0.82 -38.23 -17.95
C PRO A 94 -0.31 -38.78 -19.29
N ASP A 95 -0.92 -39.88 -19.75
CA ASP A 95 -0.57 -40.54 -21.02
C ASP A 95 0.92 -40.91 -21.17
N GLY A 96 1.60 -41.17 -20.05
CA GLY A 96 3.02 -41.56 -20.01
C GLY A 96 4.03 -40.40 -20.08
N TYR A 97 3.59 -39.17 -20.37
CA TYR A 97 4.44 -37.97 -20.35
C TYR A 97 4.50 -37.35 -18.96
N LEU A 98 5.61 -36.71 -18.60
CA LEU A 98 5.71 -35.95 -17.35
C LEU A 98 4.68 -34.82 -17.32
N LEU A 99 3.94 -34.67 -16.22
CA LEU A 99 2.90 -33.65 -16.09
C LEU A 99 3.42 -32.24 -16.42
N GLY A 100 4.62 -31.87 -15.97
CA GLY A 100 5.22 -30.57 -16.28
C GLY A 100 5.53 -30.32 -17.76
N ASN A 101 5.61 -31.38 -18.58
CA ASN A 101 5.78 -31.27 -20.03
C ASN A 101 4.43 -31.31 -20.78
N ALA A 102 3.39 -31.81 -20.13
CA ALA A 102 2.06 -31.93 -20.71
C ALA A 102 1.23 -30.65 -20.59
N ILE A 103 1.57 -29.76 -19.65
CA ILE A 103 0.85 -28.50 -19.42
C ILE A 103 1.61 -27.30 -19.98
N ALA A 104 0.89 -26.20 -20.27
CA ALA A 104 1.50 -24.97 -20.74
C ALA A 104 2.46 -24.36 -19.69
N PRO A 105 3.69 -23.96 -20.06
CA PRO A 105 4.67 -23.45 -19.11
C PRO A 105 4.25 -22.07 -18.57
N TRP A 106 4.32 -21.92 -17.25
CA TRP A 106 4.12 -20.66 -16.55
C TRP A 106 4.85 -20.68 -15.21
N LEU A 107 5.45 -19.55 -14.83
CA LEU A 107 6.31 -19.44 -13.64
C LEU A 107 5.61 -19.95 -12.36
N VAL A 108 4.31 -19.67 -12.22
CA VAL A 108 3.52 -20.03 -11.04
C VAL A 108 3.21 -21.54 -10.98
N THR A 109 2.86 -22.15 -12.11
CA THR A 109 2.63 -23.60 -12.19
C THR A 109 3.92 -24.39 -12.03
N ASP A 110 5.01 -23.90 -12.59
CA ASP A 110 6.33 -24.54 -12.49
C ASP A 110 6.81 -24.58 -11.03
N ALA A 111 6.63 -23.48 -10.28
CA ALA A 111 6.93 -23.43 -8.85
C ALA A 111 6.07 -24.42 -8.03
N ALA A 112 4.78 -24.51 -8.35
CA ALA A 112 3.87 -25.44 -7.66
C ALA A 112 4.19 -26.91 -7.97
N LEU A 113 4.51 -27.22 -9.23
CA LEU A 113 4.92 -28.57 -9.62
C LEU A 113 6.29 -28.96 -9.06
N HIS A 114 7.23 -28.02 -8.95
CA HIS A 114 8.49 -28.25 -8.26
C HIS A 114 8.24 -28.57 -6.77
N LEU A 115 7.38 -27.78 -6.11
CA LEU A 115 6.97 -28.06 -4.73
C LEU A 115 6.29 -29.43 -4.60
N ARG A 116 5.40 -29.80 -5.53
CA ARG A 116 4.78 -31.12 -5.59
C ARG A 116 5.80 -32.24 -5.71
N ASN A 117 6.73 -32.13 -6.65
CA ASN A 117 7.78 -33.11 -6.85
C ASN A 117 8.63 -33.27 -5.59
N ARG A 118 8.94 -32.17 -4.89
CA ARG A 118 9.66 -32.17 -3.63
C ARG A 118 8.89 -32.83 -2.48
N LEU A 119 7.58 -32.59 -2.39
CA LEU A 119 6.75 -33.13 -1.30
C LEU A 119 6.34 -34.59 -1.53
N ARG A 120 5.98 -34.97 -2.76
CA ARG A 120 5.48 -36.31 -3.10
C ARG A 120 6.55 -37.27 -3.62
N GLY A 121 7.65 -36.77 -4.18
CA GLY A 121 8.66 -37.59 -4.85
C GLY A 121 8.14 -38.34 -6.09
N ASP A 122 7.09 -37.83 -6.74
CA ASP A 122 6.38 -38.53 -7.83
C ASP A 122 7.01 -38.32 -9.23
N ASN A 123 8.15 -37.61 -9.31
CA ASN A 123 8.88 -37.30 -10.53
C ASN A 123 7.97 -36.69 -11.62
N CYS A 124 7.06 -35.77 -11.25
CA CYS A 124 6.13 -35.14 -12.17
C CYS A 124 6.74 -34.04 -13.07
N THR A 125 7.97 -33.60 -12.79
CA THR A 125 8.71 -32.60 -13.57
C THR A 125 10.15 -33.03 -13.86
N THR A 126 10.73 -32.49 -14.92
CA THR A 126 12.18 -32.56 -15.15
C THR A 126 12.90 -31.56 -14.24
N PRO A 127 14.03 -31.93 -13.61
CA PRO A 127 14.84 -30.98 -12.84
C PRO A 127 15.46 -29.92 -13.76
N ARG A 128 15.32 -28.65 -13.39
CA ARG A 128 15.91 -27.50 -14.07
C ARG A 128 16.94 -26.80 -13.18
N ALA A 129 17.95 -26.18 -13.78
CA ALA A 129 18.87 -25.32 -13.05
C ALA A 129 18.12 -24.10 -12.50
N LEU A 130 18.46 -23.66 -11.29
CA LEU A 130 17.88 -22.46 -10.61
C LEU A 130 16.40 -22.55 -10.18
N GLU A 131 15.82 -23.75 -10.08
CA GLU A 131 14.42 -23.91 -9.65
C GLU A 131 14.09 -23.25 -8.30
N GLY A 132 15.00 -23.36 -7.32
CA GLY A 132 14.79 -22.75 -6.00
C GLY A 132 14.69 -21.24 -6.03
N ALA A 133 15.53 -20.57 -6.83
CA ALA A 133 15.51 -19.12 -6.99
C ALA A 133 14.26 -18.66 -7.74
N ALA A 134 13.88 -19.36 -8.81
CA ALA A 134 12.65 -19.10 -9.55
C ALA A 134 11.40 -19.28 -8.66
N MET A 135 11.37 -20.33 -7.83
CA MET A 135 10.30 -20.58 -6.86
C MET A 135 10.18 -19.45 -5.84
N LEU A 136 11.31 -19.00 -5.26
CA LEU A 136 11.31 -17.90 -4.29
C LEU A 136 10.80 -16.61 -4.93
N LEU A 137 11.33 -16.24 -6.10
CA LEU A 137 10.89 -15.05 -6.84
C LEU A 137 9.39 -15.13 -7.13
N ASN A 138 8.90 -16.30 -7.54
CA ASN A 138 7.48 -16.50 -7.80
C ASN A 138 6.62 -16.35 -6.54
N ILE A 139 7.06 -16.87 -5.40
CA ILE A 139 6.36 -16.69 -4.12
C ILE A 139 6.31 -15.20 -3.76
N LEU A 140 7.44 -14.49 -3.88
CA LEU A 140 7.51 -13.06 -3.60
C LEU A 140 6.57 -12.26 -4.53
N LEU A 141 6.54 -12.56 -5.83
CA LEU A 141 5.69 -11.84 -6.78
C LEU A 141 4.20 -12.17 -6.64
N ALA A 142 3.83 -13.45 -6.51
CA ALA A 142 2.43 -13.86 -6.51
C ALA A 142 1.74 -13.73 -5.13
N TRP A 143 2.50 -13.80 -4.02
CA TRP A 143 1.95 -13.66 -2.65
C TRP A 143 2.47 -12.45 -1.89
N GLY A 144 3.72 -12.04 -2.10
CA GLY A 144 4.34 -10.95 -1.34
C GLY A 144 3.98 -9.56 -1.89
N PHE A 145 4.12 -9.35 -3.20
CA PHE A 145 4.11 -8.03 -3.80
C PHE A 145 2.77 -7.28 -3.61
N GLY A 146 1.64 -7.99 -3.75
CA GLY A 146 0.32 -7.40 -3.51
C GLY A 146 0.11 -6.97 -2.06
N LEU A 147 0.58 -7.78 -1.09
CA LEU A 147 0.51 -7.44 0.33
C LEU A 147 1.43 -6.28 0.69
N PHE A 148 2.61 -6.22 0.06
CA PHE A 148 3.55 -5.13 0.24
C PHE A 148 2.93 -3.79 -0.21
N ILE A 149 2.37 -3.73 -1.43
CA ILE A 149 1.73 -2.51 -1.94
C ILE A 149 0.52 -2.09 -1.10
N LEU A 150 -0.34 -3.03 -0.69
CA LEU A 150 -1.47 -2.71 0.19
C LEU A 150 -1.03 -2.25 1.58
N THR A 151 0.07 -2.80 2.11
CA THR A 151 0.65 -2.34 3.38
C THR A 151 1.21 -0.92 3.24
N TRP A 152 1.88 -0.63 2.13
CA TRP A 152 2.37 0.72 1.84
C TRP A 152 1.22 1.72 1.71
N LEU A 153 0.17 1.38 0.93
CA LEU A 153 -1.08 2.17 0.86
C LEU A 153 -1.68 2.44 2.25
N TRP A 154 -1.73 1.41 3.11
CA TRP A 154 -2.27 1.56 4.45
C TRP A 154 -1.42 2.49 5.32
N ILE A 155 -0.09 2.37 5.28
CA ILE A 155 0.81 3.27 6.02
C ILE A 155 0.70 4.71 5.53
N GLU A 156 0.76 4.95 4.22
CA GLU A 156 0.64 6.31 3.66
C GLU A 156 -0.73 6.93 3.97
N SER A 157 -1.80 6.14 3.94
CA SER A 157 -3.15 6.63 4.26
C SER A 157 -3.29 7.18 5.68
N MET A 158 -2.45 6.73 6.63
CA MET A 158 -2.46 7.22 8.02
C MET A 158 -2.03 8.68 8.12
N THR A 159 -1.18 9.15 7.20
CA THR A 159 -0.64 10.52 7.21
C THR A 159 -1.74 11.54 6.96
N ALA A 160 -2.79 11.17 6.22
CA ALA A 160 -3.94 12.02 5.92
C ALA A 160 -4.86 12.32 7.12
N ARG A 161 -4.67 11.64 8.26
CA ARG A 161 -5.53 11.77 9.46
C ARG A 161 -7.01 11.49 9.22
N ASN A 162 -7.35 10.73 8.18
CA ASN A 162 -8.71 10.33 7.88
C ASN A 162 -8.93 8.87 8.27
N LEU A 163 -9.71 8.67 9.34
CA LEU A 163 -9.98 7.33 9.89
C LEU A 163 -10.64 6.41 8.85
N VAL A 164 -11.62 6.92 8.09
CA VAL A 164 -12.39 6.11 7.13
C VAL A 164 -11.50 5.63 5.99
N MET A 165 -10.67 6.51 5.44
CA MET A 165 -9.74 6.18 4.36
C MET A 165 -8.72 5.11 4.80
N THR A 166 -8.12 5.31 5.98
CA THR A 166 -7.15 4.38 6.55
C THR A 166 -7.79 3.03 6.87
N LEU A 167 -9.03 3.04 7.36
CA LEU A 167 -9.80 1.82 7.65
C LEU A 167 -10.12 1.03 6.39
N ILE A 168 -10.48 1.68 5.28
CA ILE A 168 -10.70 1.03 3.98
C ILE A 168 -9.42 0.34 3.50
N ALA A 169 -8.27 1.01 3.60
CA ALA A 169 -6.97 0.41 3.28
C ALA A 169 -6.66 -0.80 4.17
N ALA A 170 -6.90 -0.69 5.48
CA ALA A 170 -6.70 -1.78 6.44
C ALA A 170 -7.57 -3.01 6.13
N ILE A 171 -8.86 -2.81 5.87
CA ILE A 171 -9.80 -3.89 5.52
C ILE A 171 -9.38 -4.55 4.20
N SER A 172 -8.99 -3.75 3.22
CA SER A 172 -8.52 -4.24 1.91
C SER A 172 -7.26 -5.10 2.07
N LEU A 173 -6.30 -4.66 2.89
CA LEU A 173 -5.09 -5.42 3.24
C LEU A 173 -5.43 -6.74 3.93
N LEU A 174 -6.33 -6.73 4.92
CA LEU A 174 -6.73 -7.94 5.64
C LEU A 174 -7.43 -8.95 4.71
N ALA A 175 -8.32 -8.47 3.83
CA ALA A 175 -8.99 -9.32 2.84
C ALA A 175 -8.00 -9.96 1.85
N ALA A 176 -7.02 -9.18 1.39
CA ALA A 176 -5.94 -9.67 0.53
C ALA A 176 -5.05 -10.69 1.26
N ALA A 177 -4.67 -10.43 2.51
CA ALA A 177 -3.87 -11.32 3.34
C ALA A 177 -4.58 -12.66 3.58
N LEU A 178 -5.89 -12.62 3.86
CA LEU A 178 -6.71 -13.82 4.00
C LEU A 178 -6.78 -14.63 2.70
N SER A 179 -6.96 -13.96 1.56
CA SER A 179 -7.00 -14.61 0.25
C SER A 179 -5.67 -15.28 -0.10
N ALA A 180 -4.55 -14.60 0.16
CA ALA A 180 -3.20 -15.12 -0.04
C ALA A 180 -2.88 -16.30 0.89
N TYR A 181 -3.24 -16.20 2.17
CA TYR A 181 -3.05 -17.30 3.12
C TYR A 181 -3.88 -18.53 2.73
N ALA A 182 -5.15 -18.33 2.36
CA ALA A 182 -6.02 -19.42 1.94
C ALA A 182 -5.47 -20.13 0.70
N SER A 183 -5.06 -19.38 -0.33
CA SER A 183 -4.49 -19.96 -1.55
C SER A 183 -3.17 -20.69 -1.30
N LEU A 184 -2.29 -20.15 -0.46
CA LEU A 184 -1.01 -20.77 -0.12
C LEU A 184 -1.20 -22.07 0.65
N ARG A 185 -2.14 -22.08 1.59
CA ARG A 185 -2.47 -23.28 2.38
C ARG A 185 -3.09 -24.36 1.49
N VAL A 186 -4.02 -24.02 0.60
CA VAL A 186 -4.57 -24.97 -0.38
C VAL A 186 -3.44 -25.51 -1.27
N MET A 187 -2.55 -24.66 -1.78
CA MET A 187 -1.38 -25.11 -2.55
C MET A 187 -0.56 -26.14 -1.76
N TRP A 188 -0.23 -25.84 -0.50
CA TRP A 188 0.56 -26.74 0.34
C TRP A 188 -0.12 -28.11 0.52
N TYR A 189 -1.40 -28.13 0.90
CA TYR A 189 -2.15 -29.37 1.10
C TYR A 189 -2.30 -30.18 -0.19
N ARG A 190 -2.71 -29.52 -1.27
CA ARG A 190 -2.88 -30.16 -2.58
C ARG A 190 -1.58 -30.69 -3.10
N MET A 191 -0.47 -29.96 -3.00
CA MET A 191 0.83 -30.46 -3.46
C MET A 191 1.35 -31.61 -2.59
N ASN A 192 0.98 -31.69 -1.31
CA ASN A 192 1.35 -32.82 -0.43
C ASN A 192 0.55 -34.11 -0.66
N GLY A 193 -0.51 -34.08 -1.48
CA GLY A 193 -1.36 -35.26 -1.75
C GLY A 193 -2.57 -35.40 -0.83
N ASP A 194 -2.79 -34.44 0.08
CA ASP A 194 -3.99 -34.45 0.91
C ASP A 194 -5.18 -33.89 0.13
N MET A 195 -6.05 -34.80 -0.29
CA MET A 195 -7.27 -34.48 -1.03
C MET A 195 -8.50 -34.39 -0.12
N SER A 196 -8.37 -34.76 1.16
CA SER A 196 -9.49 -34.98 2.08
C SER A 196 -10.07 -33.69 2.68
N ASP A 197 -9.31 -32.60 2.67
CA ASP A 197 -9.70 -31.35 3.30
C ASP A 197 -10.56 -30.47 2.37
N SER A 198 -11.76 -30.15 2.85
CA SER A 198 -12.66 -29.18 2.22
C SER A 198 -12.17 -27.74 2.50
N PRO A 199 -12.29 -26.80 1.54
CA PRO A 199 -11.98 -25.38 1.75
C PRO A 199 -12.69 -24.77 2.97
N ALA A 200 -13.90 -25.25 3.30
CA ALA A 200 -14.65 -24.79 4.46
C ALA A 200 -13.98 -25.15 5.81
N ARG A 201 -13.19 -26.23 5.84
CA ARG A 201 -12.45 -26.65 7.04
C ARG A 201 -11.24 -25.75 7.28
N LEU A 202 -10.68 -25.15 6.22
CA LEU A 202 -9.53 -24.24 6.30
C LEU A 202 -9.83 -23.00 7.15
N PHE A 203 -11.01 -22.39 6.96
CA PHE A 203 -11.45 -21.24 7.75
C PHE A 203 -11.80 -21.59 9.20
N ARG A 204 -12.01 -22.87 9.51
CA ARG A 204 -12.27 -23.36 10.88
C ARG A 204 -11.01 -23.80 11.61
N SER A 205 -9.83 -23.69 10.99
CA SER A 205 -8.57 -24.01 11.65
C SER A 205 -8.34 -23.07 12.83
N PRO A 206 -7.96 -23.57 14.02
CA PRO A 206 -7.74 -22.74 15.21
C PRO A 206 -6.66 -21.67 14.97
N HIS A 207 -5.64 -21.97 14.16
CA HIS A 207 -4.60 -21.01 13.80
C HIS A 207 -5.12 -19.85 12.97
N MET A 208 -6.04 -20.11 12.03
CA MET A 208 -6.67 -19.06 11.22
C MET A 208 -7.55 -18.16 12.10
N ILE A 209 -8.36 -18.76 12.97
CA ILE A 209 -9.23 -18.01 13.88
C ILE A 209 -8.39 -17.12 14.80
N ALA A 210 -7.32 -17.68 15.39
CA ALA A 210 -6.39 -16.92 16.23
C ALA A 210 -5.70 -15.78 15.44
N ALA A 211 -5.25 -16.05 14.21
CA ALA A 211 -4.65 -15.03 13.35
C ALA A 211 -5.62 -13.88 13.06
N ILE A 212 -6.88 -14.17 12.73
CA ILE A 212 -7.92 -13.16 12.50
C ILE A 212 -8.22 -12.38 13.78
N ALA A 213 -8.38 -13.10 14.90
CA ALA A 213 -8.68 -12.52 16.21
C ALA A 213 -7.59 -11.58 16.72
N ILE A 214 -6.34 -11.75 16.26
CA ILE A 214 -5.24 -10.84 16.56
C ILE A 214 -5.13 -9.74 15.50
N ALA A 215 -5.10 -10.11 14.21
CA ALA A 215 -4.84 -9.17 13.12
C ALA A 215 -5.91 -8.08 12.99
N VAL A 216 -7.19 -8.42 13.17
CA VAL A 216 -8.28 -7.46 13.04
C VAL A 216 -8.23 -6.40 14.16
N PRO A 217 -8.21 -6.75 15.46
CA PRO A 217 -8.06 -5.75 16.51
C PRO A 217 -6.76 -4.95 16.42
N SER A 218 -5.64 -5.59 16.05
CA SER A 218 -4.38 -4.88 15.86
C SER A 218 -4.47 -3.84 14.74
N ALA A 219 -5.02 -4.20 13.58
CA ALA A 219 -5.19 -3.28 12.46
C ALA A 219 -6.13 -2.12 12.81
N LEU A 220 -7.23 -2.39 13.53
CA LEU A 220 -8.16 -1.37 14.02
C LEU A 220 -7.48 -0.43 15.03
N THR A 221 -6.73 -0.99 15.98
CA THR A 221 -6.03 -0.23 17.02
C THR A 221 -4.96 0.66 16.41
N VAL A 222 -4.14 0.11 15.50
CA VAL A 222 -3.10 0.88 14.79
C VAL A 222 -3.74 1.96 13.92
N THR A 223 -4.79 1.63 13.16
CA THR A 223 -5.50 2.60 12.33
C THR A 223 -6.02 3.76 13.17
N TYR A 224 -6.77 3.47 14.24
CA TYR A 224 -7.31 4.49 15.13
C TYR A 224 -6.20 5.33 15.79
N ALA A 225 -5.17 4.67 16.34
CA ALA A 225 -4.10 5.34 17.06
C ALA A 225 -3.24 6.25 16.16
N ARG A 226 -3.04 5.84 14.90
CA ARG A 226 -2.26 6.60 13.93
C ARG A 226 -3.04 7.77 13.32
N THR A 227 -4.38 7.73 13.28
CA THR A 227 -5.20 8.79 12.67
C THR A 227 -5.81 9.77 13.66
N THR A 228 -6.22 9.31 14.85
CA THR A 228 -7.09 10.10 15.75
C THR A 228 -6.33 10.58 16.98
N GLU A 229 -5.82 9.66 17.80
CA GLU A 229 -5.18 9.98 19.07
C GLU A 229 -4.16 8.90 19.46
N PRO A 230 -3.03 9.25 20.13
CA PRO A 230 -2.06 8.25 20.56
C PRO A 230 -2.64 7.26 21.58
N ILE A 231 -2.41 5.96 21.37
CA ILE A 231 -2.84 4.90 22.29
C ILE A 231 -1.70 3.89 22.49
N PHE A 232 -1.46 3.43 23.72
CA PHE A 232 -0.47 2.39 24.06
C PHE A 232 0.94 2.64 23.49
N GLY A 233 1.39 3.90 23.43
CA GLY A 233 2.69 4.27 22.85
C GLY A 233 2.75 4.29 21.32
N ILE A 234 1.62 4.02 20.63
CA ILE A 234 1.48 4.25 19.20
C ILE A 234 1.15 5.73 19.01
N PHE A 235 2.12 6.50 18.53
CA PHE A 235 1.94 7.92 18.23
C PHE A 235 1.23 8.13 16.91
N LEU A 236 0.56 9.26 16.77
CA LEU A 236 0.08 9.78 15.49
C LEU A 236 1.14 9.62 14.38
N ALA A 237 0.73 9.15 13.19
CA ALA A 237 1.61 9.03 12.02
C ALA A 237 2.37 10.36 11.77
N PRO A 238 3.69 10.35 11.55
CA PRO A 238 4.44 11.56 11.30
C PRO A 238 3.98 12.19 9.97
N ILE A 239 3.98 13.52 9.91
CA ILE A 239 3.70 14.27 8.69
C ILE A 239 4.96 15.06 8.39
N ASP A 240 5.59 14.76 7.26
CA ASP A 240 6.70 15.54 6.75
C ASP A 240 6.18 16.64 5.83
N LEU A 241 6.34 17.89 6.27
CA LEU A 241 6.03 19.10 5.51
C LEU A 241 7.30 19.93 5.24
N THR A 242 8.47 19.30 5.31
CA THR A 242 9.75 19.98 5.12
C THR A 242 9.85 20.49 3.69
N GLY A 243 10.06 21.80 3.53
CA GLY A 243 10.19 22.45 2.23
C GLY A 243 8.87 22.69 1.49
N GLN A 244 7.74 22.45 2.15
CA GLN A 244 6.42 22.57 1.52
C GLN A 244 5.75 23.92 1.84
N ASP A 245 5.18 24.55 0.81
CA ASP A 245 4.46 25.81 0.94
C ASP A 245 3.03 25.56 1.45
N ILE A 246 2.84 25.70 2.76
CA ILE A 246 1.54 25.48 3.45
C ILE A 246 0.57 26.66 3.21
N VAL A 247 1.11 27.82 2.89
CA VAL A 247 0.38 29.08 2.70
C VAL A 247 1.00 29.82 1.53
N ASP A 248 0.17 30.47 0.70
CA ASP A 248 0.69 31.38 -0.30
C ASP A 248 1.10 32.67 0.41
N PRO A 249 2.41 32.99 0.49
CA PRO A 249 2.81 34.25 1.06
C PRO A 249 2.28 35.39 0.17
N PRO A 250 1.77 36.49 0.75
CA PRO A 250 1.48 37.67 -0.04
C PRO A 250 2.76 38.14 -0.75
N THR A 251 2.62 38.85 -1.87
CA THR A 251 3.76 39.28 -2.72
C THR A 251 4.81 40.13 -1.99
N ASN A 252 4.44 40.72 -0.84
CA ASN A 252 5.30 41.50 0.02
C ASN A 252 5.75 40.76 1.30
N TRP A 253 5.49 39.46 1.42
CA TRP A 253 5.91 38.68 2.59
C TRP A 253 7.43 38.62 2.68
N ARG A 254 7.96 38.93 3.86
CA ARG A 254 9.38 38.86 4.16
C ARG A 254 9.64 37.88 5.31
N PRO A 255 10.84 37.27 5.36
CA PRO A 255 11.30 36.52 6.53
C PRO A 255 11.12 37.32 7.81
N TYR A 256 10.83 36.64 8.93
CA TYR A 256 10.49 37.28 10.20
C TYR A 256 11.52 38.35 10.62
N ASP A 257 12.81 38.03 10.53
CA ASP A 257 13.88 38.94 10.96
C ASP A 257 13.95 40.19 10.10
N ILE A 258 13.80 40.05 8.78
CA ILE A 258 13.81 41.18 7.83
C ILE A 258 12.56 42.04 8.04
N ALA A 259 11.39 41.41 8.14
CA ALA A 259 10.13 42.10 8.34
C ALA A 259 10.12 42.87 9.69
N ARG A 260 10.67 42.27 10.75
CA ARG A 260 10.78 42.89 12.08
C ARG A 260 11.77 44.04 12.07
N ALA A 261 12.93 43.89 11.41
CA ALA A 261 13.93 44.95 11.29
C ALA A 261 13.40 46.17 10.53
N GLU A 262 12.73 45.96 9.40
CA GLU A 262 12.10 47.03 8.62
C GLU A 262 10.98 47.74 9.40
N TYR A 263 10.18 46.95 10.14
CA TYR A 263 9.14 47.52 10.98
C TYR A 263 9.71 48.33 12.13
N LEU A 264 10.80 47.86 12.76
CA LEU A 264 11.50 48.58 13.82
C LEU A 264 12.03 49.92 13.33
N ASP A 265 12.69 49.96 12.16
CA ASP A 265 13.17 51.21 11.55
C ASP A 265 12.02 52.22 11.33
N THR A 266 10.90 51.73 10.79
CA THR A 266 9.71 52.57 10.55
C THR A 266 9.08 53.05 11.86
N TRP A 267 8.99 52.18 12.86
CA TRP A 267 8.43 52.47 14.17
C TRP A 267 9.25 53.53 14.91
N CYS A 268 10.58 53.41 14.86
CA CYS A 268 11.54 54.33 15.48
C CYS A 268 11.45 55.74 14.91
N LYS A 269 11.27 55.88 13.59
CA LYS A 269 11.05 57.16 12.93
C LYS A 269 9.78 57.86 13.42
N ARG A 270 8.75 57.09 13.79
CA ARG A 270 7.45 57.60 14.26
C ARG A 270 7.43 57.88 15.77
N ALA A 271 8.13 57.11 16.58
CA ALA A 271 8.14 57.22 18.05
C ALA A 271 8.93 58.43 18.60
N MET A 272 9.61 59.20 17.72
CA MET A 272 10.25 60.49 18.04
C MET A 272 11.20 60.49 19.25
N ASN A 273 12.15 59.56 19.33
CA ASN A 273 13.47 59.75 19.95
C ASN A 273 14.36 58.55 19.64
N THR A 274 15.65 58.82 19.46
CA THR A 274 16.73 57.91 19.02
C THR A 274 16.57 56.47 19.49
N CYS A 275 16.04 55.59 18.63
CA CYS A 275 16.23 54.16 18.81
C CYS A 275 17.71 53.86 18.62
N VAL A 276 18.44 53.69 19.72
CA VAL A 276 19.79 53.16 19.66
C VAL A 276 19.66 51.68 19.33
N ALA A 277 20.25 51.24 18.22
CA ALA A 277 20.14 49.87 17.72
C ALA A 277 20.60 48.78 18.72
N SER A 278 21.25 49.17 19.83
CA SER A 278 21.73 48.28 20.89
C SER A 278 20.76 48.10 22.06
N GLU A 279 19.71 48.91 22.18
CA GLU A 279 18.76 48.79 23.29
C GLU A 279 17.58 47.89 22.91
N ALA A 280 17.16 47.04 23.85
CA ALA A 280 16.00 46.19 23.65
C ALA A 280 14.78 47.07 23.34
N PRO A 281 14.00 46.74 22.28
CA PRO A 281 12.88 47.58 21.90
C PRO A 281 11.86 47.68 23.04
N PRO A 282 11.20 48.84 23.20
CA PRO A 282 10.24 49.04 24.27
C PRO A 282 9.06 48.07 24.11
N VAL A 283 8.42 47.72 25.23
CA VAL A 283 7.27 46.79 25.29
C VAL A 283 6.14 47.18 24.31
N THR A 284 6.00 48.48 24.03
CA THR A 284 5.05 49.02 23.07
C THR A 284 5.32 48.62 21.62
N PHE A 285 6.59 48.50 21.21
CA PHE A 285 6.97 47.99 19.88
C PHE A 285 6.56 46.52 19.72
N GLU A 286 6.88 45.68 20.70
CA GLU A 286 6.57 44.24 20.63
C GLU A 286 5.06 43.98 20.55
N ALA A 287 4.26 44.76 21.30
CA ALA A 287 2.81 44.68 21.22
C ALA A 287 2.30 45.05 19.82
N GLU A 288 2.76 46.17 19.24
CA GLU A 288 2.33 46.62 17.92
C GLU A 288 2.81 45.69 16.79
N TRP A 289 4.05 45.21 16.88
CA TRP A 289 4.62 44.23 15.95
C TRP A 289 3.82 42.93 15.97
N LYS A 290 3.53 42.40 17.17
CA LYS A 290 2.73 41.19 17.34
C LYS A 290 1.33 41.37 16.75
N THR A 291 0.67 42.50 17.00
CA THR A 291 -0.64 42.81 16.42
C THR A 291 -0.56 42.85 14.89
N ARG A 292 0.35 43.64 14.32
CA ARG A 292 0.50 43.75 12.86
C ARG A 292 0.81 42.41 12.20
N ARG A 293 1.78 41.66 12.74
CA ARG A 293 2.17 40.37 12.20
C ARG A 293 1.04 39.35 12.30
N SER A 294 0.28 39.37 13.40
CA SER A 294 -0.91 38.52 13.54
C SER A 294 -1.99 38.85 12.50
N THR A 295 -2.17 40.13 12.15
CA THR A 295 -3.08 40.56 11.08
C THR A 295 -2.59 40.10 9.72
N GLU A 296 -1.29 40.24 9.42
CA GLU A 296 -0.71 39.73 8.16
C GLU A 296 -0.85 38.21 8.04
N ILE A 297 -0.62 37.47 9.13
CA ILE A 297 -0.83 36.01 9.19
C ILE A 297 -2.30 35.66 8.95
N ALA A 298 -3.24 36.42 9.52
CA ALA A 298 -4.67 36.19 9.34
C ALA A 298 -5.14 36.44 7.89
N LEU A 299 -4.36 37.19 7.09
CA LEU A 299 -4.61 37.42 5.67
C LEU A 299 -3.98 36.35 4.77
N LEU A 300 -3.14 35.46 5.30
CA LEU A 300 -2.58 34.36 4.53
C LEU A 300 -3.70 33.51 3.96
N LYS A 301 -3.66 33.31 2.65
CA LYS A 301 -4.59 32.43 1.96
C LYS A 301 -4.02 31.03 1.98
N LYS A 302 -4.91 30.05 2.09
CA LYS A 302 -4.55 28.67 1.77
C LYS A 302 -4.11 28.64 0.30
N PRO A 303 -3.07 27.85 -0.04
CA PRO A 303 -2.63 27.69 -1.42
C PRO A 303 -3.82 27.24 -2.26
N SER A 304 -4.02 27.92 -3.38
CA SER A 304 -5.09 27.59 -4.34
C SER A 304 -4.80 26.35 -5.15
#